data_AF-A0A7V2HZT7-F1
#
_entry.id   AF-A0A7V2HZT7-F1
#
_cell.length_a   1.000
_cell.length_b   1.000
_cell.length_c   1.000
_cell.angle_alpha   90.00
_cell.angle_beta   90.00
_cell.angle_gamma   90.00
#
_symmetry.space_group_name_H-M   'P 1'
#
loop_
_entity.id
_entity.type
_entity.pdbx_description
1 polymer ?
#
loop_
_entity_poly.entity_id
_entity_poly.type
_entity_poly.pdbx_seq_one_letter_code
_entity_poly.pdbx_strand_id
1 'polypeptide(L)'
;MKKCPNCNVIMNEVIKVGVLIDVCPQCGGIWLDKGELEKIINRIKEIEYDWEDDYRKFRHYDDEEYKKKKKKWFDLFDIFD
;
A
#
# COMPACT_ATOMS: atom_id res chain seq x y z
N MET A 1 -7.44 29.96 -2.19
CA MET A 1 -6.41 29.48 -3.14
C MET A 1 -5.03 29.92 -2.66
N LYS A 2 -4.16 28.95 -2.38
CA LYS A 2 -2.80 29.21 -1.90
C LYS A 2 -1.91 29.63 -3.07
N LYS A 3 -0.94 30.52 -2.81
CA LYS A 3 0.11 30.88 -3.77
C LYS A 3 1.41 30.21 -3.36
N CYS A 4 2.12 29.64 -4.33
CA CYS A 4 3.42 29.06 -4.10
C CYS A 4 4.40 30.16 -3.66
N PRO A 5 5.10 30.03 -2.52
CA PRO A 5 6.05 31.05 -2.06
C PRO A 5 7.29 31.16 -2.95
N ASN A 6 7.61 30.12 -3.74
CA ASN A 6 8.76 30.10 -4.63
C ASN A 6 8.46 30.68 -6.03
N CYS A 7 7.26 30.40 -6.55
CA CYS A 7 6.90 30.76 -7.93
C CYS A 7 5.84 31.87 -8.02
N ASN A 8 5.19 32.22 -6.91
CA ASN A 8 4.08 33.16 -6.81
C ASN A 8 2.85 32.85 -7.68
N VAL A 9 2.74 31.60 -8.17
CA VAL A 9 1.58 31.10 -8.91
C VAL A 9 0.59 30.42 -7.99
N ILE A 10 -0.66 30.33 -8.45
CA ILE A 10 -1.74 29.63 -7.74
C ILE A 10 -1.43 28.14 -7.72
N MET A 11 -1.61 27.51 -6.56
CA MET A 11 -1.44 26.08 -6.38
C MET A 11 -2.69 25.31 -6.81
N ASN A 12 -2.48 24.11 -7.33
CA ASN A 12 -3.55 23.19 -7.71
C ASN A 12 -3.86 22.25 -6.55
N GLU A 13 -5.14 22.03 -6.30
CA GLU A 13 -5.60 21.07 -5.33
C GLU A 13 -5.65 19.67 -5.96
N VAL A 14 -5.03 18.69 -5.30
CA VAL A 14 -4.98 17.29 -5.79
C VAL A 14 -5.20 16.32 -4.64
N ILE A 15 -5.78 15.16 -4.93
CA ILE A 15 -5.97 14.09 -3.95
C ILE A 15 -4.80 13.11 -4.06
N LYS A 16 -4.07 12.90 -2.96
CA LYS A 16 -3.00 11.92 -2.83
C LYS A 16 -3.24 11.03 -1.63
N VAL A 17 -3.27 9.71 -1.86
CA VAL A 17 -3.52 8.71 -0.82
C VAL A 17 -4.80 9.06 -0.03
N GLY A 18 -5.84 9.55 -0.72
CA GLY A 18 -7.10 9.98 -0.09
C GLY A 18 -7.04 11.25 0.77
N VAL A 19 -5.94 12.01 0.72
CA VAL A 19 -5.77 13.31 1.38
C VAL A 19 -5.68 14.41 0.32
N LEU A 20 -6.42 15.50 0.52
CA LEU A 20 -6.39 16.68 -0.34
C LEU A 20 -5.11 17.48 -0.02
N ILE A 21 -4.31 17.83 -1.03
CA ILE A 21 -3.06 18.57 -0.87
C ILE A 21 -2.93 19.64 -1.97
N ASP A 22 -2.16 20.69 -1.69
CA ASP A 22 -1.85 21.73 -2.67
C ASP A 22 -0.49 21.47 -3.34
N VAL A 23 -0.45 21.48 -4.67
CA VAL A 23 0.77 21.30 -5.47
C VAL A 23 0.98 22.46 -6.43
N CYS A 24 2.18 23.02 -6.43
CA CYS A 24 2.56 24.06 -7.38
C CYS A 24 2.76 23.45 -8.79
N PRO A 25 2.04 23.92 -9.83
CA PRO A 25 2.18 23.37 -11.17
C PRO A 25 3.51 23.71 -11.86
N GLN A 26 4.27 24.68 -11.34
CA GLN A 26 5.55 25.12 -11.95
C GLN A 26 6.77 24.43 -11.35
N CYS A 27 6.89 24.39 -10.02
CA CYS A 27 8.05 23.81 -9.35
C CYS A 27 7.80 22.46 -8.69
N GLY A 28 6.55 21.99 -8.66
CA GLY A 28 6.17 20.75 -7.95
C GLY A 28 6.18 20.86 -6.42
N GLY A 29 6.41 22.05 -5.86
CA GLY A 29 6.38 22.28 -4.42
C GLY A 29 5.01 21.92 -3.82
N ILE A 30 5.04 21.23 -2.68
CA ILE A 30 3.86 20.74 -1.97
C ILE A 30 3.62 21.61 -0.74
N TRP A 31 2.37 21.99 -0.52
CA TRP A 31 1.94 22.67 0.70
C TRP A 31 0.91 21.80 1.43
N LEU A 32 1.19 21.54 2.70
CA LEU A 32 0.36 20.71 3.58
C LEU A 32 -0.12 21.56 4.76
N ASP A 33 -1.40 21.47 5.07
CA ASP A 33 -1.96 22.07 6.27
C ASP A 33 -1.69 21.21 7.50
N LYS A 34 -1.95 21.79 8.68
CA LYS A 34 -1.72 21.11 9.96
C LYS A 34 -2.49 19.79 10.00
N GLY A 35 -1.75 18.69 10.20
CA GLY A 35 -2.31 17.34 10.32
C GLY A 35 -2.50 16.60 9.00
N GLU A 36 -2.32 17.24 7.83
CA GLU A 36 -2.40 16.52 6.54
C GLU A 36 -1.22 15.56 6.34
N LEU A 37 -0.01 15.99 6.72
CA LEU A 37 1.17 15.12 6.68
C LEU A 37 0.96 13.85 7.52
N GLU A 38 0.42 13.99 8.72
CA GLU A 38 0.17 12.87 9.61
C GLU A 38 -0.88 11.90 9.04
N LYS A 39 -1.96 12.45 8.43
CA LYS A 39 -2.94 11.63 7.71
C LYS A 39 -2.31 10.84 6.56
N ILE A 40 -1.44 11.45 5.77
CA ILE A 40 -0.74 10.78 4.67
C ILE A 40 0.13 9.64 5.22
N ILE A 41 0.94 9.92 6.24
CA ILE A 41 1.82 8.91 6.86
C ILE A 41 1.00 7.73 7.41
N ASN A 42 -0.07 8.01 8.14
CA ASN A 42 -0.91 6.94 8.71
C ASN A 42 -1.52 6.07 7.62
N ARG A 43 -2.00 6.67 6.53
CA ARG A 43 -2.61 5.91 5.45
C ARG A 43 -1.60 5.10 4.64
N ILE A 44 -0.36 5.57 4.51
CA ILE A 44 0.73 4.78 3.95
C ILE A 44 1.02 3.56 4.83
N LYS A 45 1.09 3.75 6.16
CA LYS A 45 1.30 2.64 7.11
C LYS A 45 0.18 1.61 7.05
N GLU A 46 -1.08 2.05 7.02
CA GLU A 46 -2.23 1.15 6.87
C GLU A 46 -2.10 0.28 5.61
N ILE A 47 -1.75 0.90 4.47
CA ILE A 47 -1.50 0.18 3.23
C ILE A 47 -0.36 -0.84 3.42
N GLU A 48 0.78 -0.43 3.99
CA GLU A 48 1.92 -1.33 4.25
C GLU A 48 1.53 -2.53 5.12
N TYR A 49 0.75 -2.32 6.19
CA TYR A 49 0.26 -3.40 7.05
C TYR A 49 -0.65 -4.38 6.31
N ASP A 50 -1.57 -3.88 5.48
CA ASP A 50 -2.46 -4.72 4.68
C ASP A 50 -1.65 -5.62 3.72
N TRP A 51 -0.64 -5.07 3.03
CA TRP A 51 0.24 -5.86 2.14
C TRP A 51 1.03 -6.93 2.88
N GLU A 52 1.54 -6.63 4.08
CA GLU A 52 2.29 -7.59 4.90
C GLU A 52 1.40 -8.75 5.37
N ASP A 53 0.17 -8.46 5.77
CA ASP A 53 -0.79 -9.49 6.19
C ASP A 53 -1.19 -10.39 5.01
N ASP A 54 -1.52 -9.79 3.87
CA ASP A 54 -1.85 -10.51 2.64
C ASP A 54 -0.70 -11.43 2.20
N TYR A 55 0.55 -10.94 2.25
CA TYR A 55 1.72 -11.75 1.89
C TYR A 55 1.95 -12.90 2.88
N ARG A 56 1.77 -12.66 4.18
CA ARG A 56 1.86 -13.70 5.21
C ARG A 56 0.81 -14.79 4.95
N LYS A 57 -0.43 -14.39 4.66
CA LYS A 57 -1.55 -15.29 4.39
C LYS A 57 -1.31 -16.11 3.12
N PHE A 58 -0.82 -15.48 2.05
CA PHE A 58 -0.46 -16.15 0.81
C PHE A 58 0.60 -17.25 1.04
N ARG A 59 1.67 -16.93 1.77
CA ARG A 59 2.70 -17.93 2.14
C ARG A 59 2.12 -19.11 2.92
N HIS A 60 1.25 -18.83 3.90
CA HIS A 60 0.61 -19.91 4.67
C HIS A 60 -0.30 -20.79 3.82
N TYR A 61 -1.01 -20.21 2.86
CA TYR A 61 -1.84 -20.96 1.90
C TYR A 61 -0.98 -21.91 1.06
N ASP A 62 0.13 -21.42 0.49
CA ASP A 62 1.05 -22.23 -0.31
C ASP A 62 1.65 -23.39 0.50
N ASP A 63 2.07 -23.12 1.74
CA ASP A 63 2.60 -24.15 2.65
C ASP A 63 1.56 -25.24 2.96
N GLU A 64 0.31 -24.84 3.23
CA GLU A 64 -0.78 -25.79 3.46
C GLU A 64 -1.11 -26.61 2.22
N GLU A 65 -1.17 -25.97 1.05
CA GLU A 65 -1.46 -26.63 -0.21
C GLU A 65 -0.37 -27.65 -0.57
N TYR A 66 0.90 -27.28 -0.40
CA TYR A 66 2.03 -28.18 -0.60
C TYR A 66 1.96 -29.39 0.34
N LYS A 67 1.65 -29.17 1.63
CA LYS A 67 1.46 -30.26 2.60
C LYS A 67 0.31 -31.18 2.20
N LYS A 68 -0.81 -30.65 1.70
CA LYS A 68 -1.97 -31.43 1.22
C LYS A 68 -1.61 -32.25 -0.01
N LYS A 69 -0.93 -31.65 -1.00
CA LYS A 69 -0.46 -32.35 -2.21
C LYS A 69 0.53 -33.46 -1.87
N LYS A 70 1.46 -33.20 -0.94
CA LYS A 70 2.42 -34.19 -0.47
C LYS A 70 1.72 -35.34 0.25
N LYS A 71 0.81 -35.08 1.18
CA LYS A 71 0.02 -36.14 1.85
C LYS A 71 -0.76 -36.98 0.85
N LYS A 72 -1.53 -36.33 -0.04
CA LYS A 72 -2.29 -37.01 -1.11
C LYS A 72 -1.39 -37.87 -2.01
N TRP A 73 -0.18 -37.41 -2.29
CA TRP A 73 0.79 -38.14 -3.11
C TRP A 73 1.37 -39.34 -2.35
N PHE A 74 1.70 -39.21 -1.07
CA PHE A 74 2.11 -40.33 -0.22
C PHE A 74 0.98 -41.38 -0.09
N ASP A 75 -0.25 -40.94 0.19
CA ASP A 75 -1.43 -41.82 0.26
C ASP A 75 -1.66 -42.57 -1.06
N LEU A 76 -1.32 -41.96 -2.21
CA LEU A 76 -1.43 -42.59 -3.52
C LEU A 76 -0.32 -43.65 -3.73
N PHE A 77 0.89 -43.43 -3.21
CA PHE A 77 1.98 -44.39 -3.32
C PHE A 77 1.72 -45.66 -2.50
N ASP A 78 1.08 -45.54 -1.33
CA ASP A 78 0.68 -46.68 -0.50
C ASP A 78 -0.42 -47.57 -1.14
N ILE A 79 -1.06 -47.12 -2.22
CA ILE A 79 -2.05 -47.90 -3.00
C ILE A 79 -1.39 -48.78 -4.08
N PHE A 80 -0.14 -48.49 -4.46
CA PHE A 80 0.60 -49.23 -5.50
C PHE A 80 1.57 -50.28 -4.95
N ASP A 81 1.52 -50.55 -3.64
CA ASP A 81 2.08 -51.74 -2.97
C ASP A 81 0.97 -52.80 -2.78
#